data_AF-B4CXI1-F1
#
_entry.id   AF-B4CXI1-F1
#
_cell.length_a   1.000
_cell.length_b   1.000
_cell.length_c   1.000
_cell.angle_alpha   90.00
_cell.angle_beta   90.00
_cell.angle_gamma   90.00
#
_symmetry.space_group_name_H-M   'P 1'
#
loop_
_entity.id
_entity.type
_entity.pdbx_description
1 polymer ?
#
loop_
_entity_poly.entity_id
_entity_poly.type
_entity_poly.pdbx_seq_one_letter_code
_entity_poly.pdbx_strand_id
1 'polypeptide(L)'
;MKSELKTRSLKNLSDAYIAKELRVNPEYQRGLQWGLAQKQGLIDSLLRGYQIPIFYIHLETRTNNYTQAFETTAWIVDGQQRLASIVAYSQNEFSLPDPKRARPGTIVPVDPAQLPAWTGKKFQELEQEDRNRLLSHELLIVEITAERNEVRDLFIRLQAGTPLTAQEKRDAWPGDFTNFVIQHAGKPGHRLSNPKPFFNQFKKASAKRLTVADGEHYVDGHAEMRKFFAGLAMTVMLRERSEIDFVDLKGKTINDFYLDNLDLPLDDPGAKRVVDLLDRVVALPKFSSLKEAGPISFQMAFHFAMLADTLDQGNYTNEWKETVVEAFLAFKQEVAAARLHHRENRESLPHHERFGRLLSGSGSDTAEIIRIRHAFMLSEIYPKIKFVLRDPNRLFDSLEREVIWNRDRGLCQNPTCSRPDHRVAFRDATIHHIVEHTAGGETTLKNGVLICPECHANRAGLQNLTQHFQDYIARIYADARVPTGDLFADEQYGESQEERNGGREGIKVVIDWGALDIDRPEQIIRKNNDTDTIVELLKLLLDTFKKPMRDQLMEMPIVRFPLSTNPTSDFMNRAQNKPYSYTKIPGSDLCFCGHSQRSQKVERLKALFARLTLPDGSEFPDGCITVSVESES
;
A
#
# COMPACT_ATOMS: atom_id res chain seq x y z
N MET A 1 39.03 -14.73 -7.41
CA MET A 1 39.94 -13.68 -6.88
C MET A 1 41.42 -14.07 -6.88
N LYS A 2 42.30 -13.32 -7.57
CA LYS A 2 43.77 -13.33 -7.34
C LYS A 2 44.14 -12.12 -6.47
N SER A 3 44.94 -12.31 -5.43
CA SER A 3 45.41 -11.22 -4.56
C SER A 3 46.91 -11.32 -4.30
N GLU A 4 47.60 -10.18 -4.32
CA GLU A 4 49.04 -10.07 -4.10
C GLU A 4 49.33 -9.04 -3.01
N LEU A 5 50.10 -9.41 -1.99
CA LEU A 5 50.54 -8.48 -0.94
C LEU A 5 51.79 -7.74 -1.40
N LYS A 6 51.75 -6.41 -1.38
CA LYS A 6 52.85 -5.52 -1.72
C LYS A 6 53.08 -4.49 -0.62
N THR A 7 54.29 -3.96 -0.62
CA THR A 7 54.67 -2.85 0.25
C THR A 7 54.90 -1.60 -0.59
N ARG A 8 54.36 -0.47 -0.13
CA ARG A 8 54.60 0.85 -0.74
C ARG A 8 54.91 1.86 0.35
N SER A 9 55.80 2.82 0.06
CA SER A 9 56.01 3.95 0.95
C SER A 9 54.77 4.83 0.99
N LEU A 10 54.54 5.46 2.15
CA LEU A 10 53.49 6.44 2.35
C LEU A 10 53.57 7.56 1.31
N LYS A 11 54.78 8.04 0.99
CA LYS A 11 55.01 9.03 -0.07
C LYS A 11 54.45 8.57 -1.42
N ASN A 12 54.80 7.37 -1.87
CA ASN A 12 54.36 6.88 -3.19
C ASN A 12 52.85 6.71 -3.27
N LEU A 13 52.22 6.23 -2.18
CA LEU A 13 50.77 6.12 -2.08
C LEU A 13 50.07 7.49 -2.11
N SER A 14 50.62 8.45 -1.37
CA SER A 14 50.10 9.83 -1.34
C SER A 14 50.21 10.49 -2.72
N ASP A 15 51.36 10.35 -3.38
CA ASP A 15 51.61 10.91 -4.71
C ASP A 15 50.64 10.31 -5.75
N ALA A 16 50.44 8.98 -5.75
CA ALA A 16 49.51 8.30 -6.65
C ALA A 16 48.04 8.72 -6.42
N TYR A 17 47.65 8.99 -5.18
CA TYR A 17 46.32 9.50 -4.85
C TYR A 17 46.11 10.95 -5.34
N ILE A 18 47.11 11.82 -5.14
CA ILE A 18 47.08 13.21 -5.60
C ILE A 18 47.04 13.27 -7.13
N ALA A 19 47.83 12.43 -7.81
CA ALA A 19 47.86 12.31 -9.27
C ALA A 19 46.59 11.69 -9.88
N LYS A 20 45.64 11.22 -9.07
CA LYS A 20 44.42 10.50 -9.49
C LYS A 20 44.69 9.19 -10.25
N GLU A 21 45.86 8.61 -10.05
CA GLU A 21 46.21 7.26 -10.51
C GLU A 21 45.55 6.21 -9.61
N LEU A 22 45.47 6.50 -8.31
CA LEU A 22 44.73 5.73 -7.33
C LEU A 22 43.37 6.38 -7.06
N ARG A 23 42.30 5.76 -7.56
CA ARG A 23 40.95 6.34 -7.61
C ARG A 23 40.03 5.77 -6.54
N VAL A 24 39.07 6.58 -6.11
CA VAL A 24 37.97 6.14 -5.25
C VAL A 24 36.80 5.73 -6.15
N ASN A 25 36.29 4.51 -6.00
CA ASN A 25 35.05 4.11 -6.66
C ASN A 25 33.86 4.73 -5.90
N PRO A 26 32.98 5.52 -6.56
CA PRO A 26 31.79 6.10 -5.93
C PRO A 26 30.87 5.06 -5.27
N GLU A 27 30.92 3.80 -5.72
CA GLU A 27 30.14 2.70 -5.12
C GLU A 27 30.64 2.29 -3.73
N TYR A 28 31.93 2.49 -3.42
CA TYR A 28 32.56 2.14 -2.14
C TYR A 28 32.76 3.36 -1.21
N GLN A 29 32.38 4.54 -1.69
CA GLN A 29 32.59 5.79 -0.96
C GLN A 29 31.64 5.89 0.25
N ARG A 30 32.22 6.09 1.43
CA ARG A 30 31.47 6.23 2.70
C ARG A 30 30.85 7.63 2.83
N GLY A 31 29.71 7.73 3.50
CA GLY A 31 29.08 9.02 3.83
C GLY A 31 29.76 9.75 4.99
N LEU A 32 30.22 9.01 6.01
CA LEU A 32 30.91 9.57 7.18
C LEU A 32 32.43 9.69 6.97
N GLN A 33 32.94 10.93 7.00
CA GLN A 33 34.37 11.24 7.02
C GLN A 33 34.92 11.11 8.45
N TRP A 34 36.20 10.75 8.60
CA TRP A 34 36.86 10.74 9.91
C TRP A 34 36.88 12.13 10.56
N GLY A 35 36.52 12.19 11.86
CA GLY A 35 36.63 13.41 12.65
C GLY A 35 38.09 13.76 12.96
N LEU A 36 38.37 15.01 13.34
CA LEU A 36 39.75 15.50 13.59
C LEU A 36 40.55 14.61 14.54
N ALA A 37 39.96 14.16 15.65
CA ALA A 37 40.62 13.29 16.62
C ALA A 37 41.06 11.94 16.02
N GLN A 38 40.27 11.36 15.11
CA GLN A 38 40.61 10.12 14.42
C GLN A 38 41.74 10.33 13.41
N LYS A 39 41.68 11.42 12.64
CA LYS A 39 42.76 11.80 11.71
C LYS A 39 44.07 12.00 12.45
N GLN A 40 44.04 12.73 13.56
CA GLN A 40 45.18 12.98 14.43
C GLN A 40 45.75 11.70 15.04
N GLY A 41 44.89 10.80 15.54
CA GLY A 41 45.32 9.51 16.10
C GLY A 41 46.03 8.60 15.08
N LEU A 42 45.63 8.64 13.82
CA LEU A 42 46.32 7.91 12.74
C LEU A 42 47.73 8.44 12.50
N ILE A 43 47.88 9.77 12.38
CA ILE A 43 49.19 10.38 12.12
C ILE A 43 50.13 10.14 13.32
N ASP A 44 49.62 10.27 14.55
CA ASP A 44 50.39 9.95 15.76
C ASP A 44 50.83 8.48 15.77
N SER A 45 49.96 7.55 15.38
CA SER A 45 50.30 6.13 15.27
C SER A 45 51.41 5.89 14.24
N LEU A 46 51.37 6.57 13.10
CA LEU A 46 52.39 6.46 12.05
C LEU A 46 53.74 7.05 12.48
N LEU A 47 53.74 8.18 13.20
CA LEU A 47 54.97 8.80 13.74
C LEU A 47 55.63 7.95 14.82
N ARG A 48 54.82 7.19 15.58
CA ARG A 48 55.28 6.18 16.54
C ARG A 48 55.75 4.88 15.89
N GLY A 49 55.59 4.72 14.57
CA GLY A 49 55.95 3.50 13.84
C GLY A 49 55.00 2.32 14.09
N TYR A 50 53.77 2.59 14.53
CA TYR A 50 52.78 1.52 14.71
C TYR A 50 52.25 1.03 13.36
N GLN A 51 52.05 -0.28 13.27
CA GLN A 51 51.41 -0.85 12.08
C GLN A 51 49.94 -0.45 12.02
N ILE A 52 49.53 0.06 10.86
CA ILE A 52 48.14 0.39 10.58
C ILE A 52 47.47 -0.71 9.74
N PRO A 53 46.14 -0.83 9.75
CA PRO A 53 45.47 -1.87 8.98
C PRO A 53 45.76 -1.75 7.47
N ILE A 54 45.88 -2.92 6.83
CA ILE A 54 46.27 -3.12 5.44
C ILE A 54 45.32 -2.38 4.48
N PHE A 55 45.85 -1.83 3.39
CA PHE A 55 45.06 -1.23 2.32
C PHE A 55 44.64 -2.28 1.30
N TYR A 56 43.43 -2.14 0.74
CA TYR A 56 42.94 -3.03 -0.31
C TYR A 56 42.71 -2.21 -1.57
N ILE A 57 43.34 -2.64 -2.67
CA ILE A 57 43.26 -1.97 -3.98
C ILE A 57 42.78 -2.99 -5.01
N HIS A 58 41.75 -2.62 -5.77
CA HIS A 58 41.25 -3.40 -6.89
C HIS A 58 41.85 -2.88 -8.19
N LEU A 59 42.54 -3.75 -8.93
CA LEU A 59 43.07 -3.48 -10.25
C LEU A 59 42.04 -3.93 -11.28
N GLU A 60 41.43 -2.96 -11.96
CA GLU A 60 40.46 -3.19 -13.03
C GLU A 60 41.14 -2.94 -14.37
N THR A 61 41.38 -4.00 -15.14
CA THR A 61 41.91 -3.89 -16.51
C THR A 61 40.75 -3.82 -17.49
N ARG A 62 40.72 -2.78 -18.32
CA ARG A 62 39.77 -2.62 -19.41
C ARG A 62 40.51 -2.51 -20.73
N THR A 63 39.94 -3.09 -21.77
CA THR A 63 40.43 -2.91 -23.13
C THR A 63 39.75 -1.69 -23.72
N ASN A 64 40.52 -0.73 -24.18
CA ASN A 64 39.98 0.42 -24.89
C ASN A 64 39.51 -0.03 -26.27
N ASN A 65 38.21 0.01 -26.52
CA ASN A 65 37.61 -0.50 -27.77
C ASN A 65 38.13 0.22 -29.04
N TYR A 66 38.62 1.46 -28.90
CA TYR A 66 39.15 2.23 -30.02
C TYR A 66 40.64 2.01 -30.23
N THR A 67 41.45 2.09 -29.15
CA THR A 67 42.92 1.99 -29.26
C THR A 67 43.45 0.55 -29.13
N GLN A 68 42.60 -0.40 -28.75
CA GLN A 68 42.95 -1.79 -28.42
C GLN A 68 44.02 -1.93 -27.31
N ALA A 69 44.30 -0.84 -26.58
CA ALA A 69 45.24 -0.83 -25.47
C ALA A 69 44.57 -1.32 -24.17
N PHE A 70 45.35 -1.99 -23.34
CA PHE A 70 44.93 -2.36 -22.00
C PHE A 70 45.17 -1.19 -21.03
N GLU A 71 44.10 -0.68 -20.42
CA GLU A 71 44.16 0.32 -19.37
C GLU A 71 43.85 -0.33 -18.03
N THR A 72 44.80 -0.30 -17.10
CA THR A 72 44.60 -0.78 -15.73
C THR A 72 44.31 0.41 -14.81
N THR A 73 43.12 0.42 -14.22
CA THR A 73 42.72 1.43 -13.23
C THR A 73 42.81 0.84 -11.82
N ALA A 74 43.46 1.56 -10.91
CA ALA A 74 43.53 1.18 -9.50
C ALA A 74 42.42 1.86 -8.69
N TRP A 75 41.56 1.06 -8.08
CA TRP A 75 40.45 1.49 -7.23
C TRP A 75 40.71 1.17 -5.76
N ILE A 76 40.62 2.16 -4.88
CA ILE A 76 40.71 1.95 -3.43
C ILE A 76 39.44 1.25 -2.94
N VAL A 77 39.61 0.09 -2.31
CA VAL A 77 38.52 -0.69 -1.68
C VAL A 77 38.46 -0.42 -0.18
N ASP A 78 39.60 -0.49 0.52
CA ASP A 78 39.69 -0.15 1.95
C ASP A 78 40.86 0.81 2.22
N GLY A 79 40.70 1.65 3.25
CA GLY A 79 41.72 2.63 3.67
C GLY A 79 41.57 4.02 3.05
N GLN A 80 40.49 4.30 2.32
CA GLN A 80 40.23 5.61 1.71
C GLN A 80 40.36 6.77 2.73
N GLN A 81 39.72 6.64 3.90
CA GLN A 81 39.73 7.67 4.95
C GLN A 81 41.13 7.82 5.58
N ARG A 82 41.88 6.71 5.70
CA ARG A 82 43.27 6.74 6.18
C ARG A 82 44.16 7.50 5.20
N LEU A 83 44.07 7.16 3.92
CA LEU A 83 44.89 7.80 2.88
C LEU A 83 44.53 9.28 2.70
N ALA A 84 43.24 9.63 2.71
CA ALA A 84 42.80 11.02 2.69
C ALA A 84 43.32 11.82 3.89
N SER A 85 43.36 11.22 5.08
CA SER A 85 43.90 11.87 6.29
C SER A 85 45.40 12.09 6.20
N ILE A 86 46.15 11.12 5.65
CA ILE A 86 47.59 11.24 5.40
C ILE A 86 47.90 12.38 4.43
N VAL A 87 47.14 12.45 3.33
CA VAL A 87 47.29 13.48 2.30
C VAL A 87 46.98 14.87 2.88
N ALA A 88 45.84 15.00 3.59
CA ALA A 88 45.44 16.24 4.24
C ALA A 88 46.48 16.73 5.26
N TYR A 89 47.07 15.83 6.05
CA TYR A 89 48.14 16.20 6.97
C TYR A 89 49.39 16.68 6.21
N SER A 90 49.80 15.95 5.17
CA SER A 90 50.95 16.29 4.33
C SER A 90 50.79 17.65 3.62
N GLN A 91 49.55 18.05 3.34
CA GLN A 91 49.17 19.36 2.79
C GLN A 91 48.97 20.45 3.86
N ASN A 92 49.33 20.15 5.12
CA ASN A 92 49.31 21.10 6.25
C ASN A 92 47.90 21.55 6.70
N GLU A 93 46.85 20.77 6.37
CA GLU A 93 45.44 21.11 6.63
C GLU A 93 45.06 21.09 8.12
N PHE A 94 45.67 20.21 8.92
CA PHE A 94 45.41 20.12 10.37
C PHE A 94 46.68 19.86 11.18
N SER A 95 46.67 20.19 12.46
CA SER A 95 47.78 19.94 13.41
C SER A 95 47.53 18.69 14.24
N LEU A 96 48.59 18.13 14.81
CA LEU A 96 48.48 17.06 15.81
C LEU A 96 47.85 17.55 17.12
N PRO A 97 47.35 16.65 17.99
CA PRO A 97 46.71 17.03 19.24
C PRO A 97 47.64 17.88 20.10
N ASP A 98 47.11 18.94 20.69
CA ASP A 98 47.80 19.78 21.66
C ASP A 98 47.06 19.71 23.01
N PRO A 99 47.63 19.07 24.04
CA PRO A 99 47.04 19.00 25.38
C PRO A 99 46.77 20.37 25.98
N LYS A 100 47.52 21.41 25.60
CA LYS A 100 47.36 22.78 26.12
C LYS A 100 46.18 23.53 25.49
N ARG A 101 45.67 23.06 24.34
CA ARG A 101 44.53 23.64 23.61
C ARG A 101 43.28 22.75 23.64
N ALA A 102 43.34 21.60 24.31
CA ALA A 102 42.23 20.65 24.38
C ALA A 102 41.09 21.19 25.26
N ARG A 103 39.83 21.00 24.83
CA ARG A 103 38.65 21.35 25.64
C ARG A 103 38.54 20.41 26.85
N PRO A 104 38.02 20.87 28.01
CA PRO A 104 37.78 20.00 29.17
C PRO A 104 36.96 18.78 28.78
N GLY A 105 37.43 17.56 29.11
CA GLY A 105 36.76 16.29 28.78
C GLY A 105 37.25 15.57 27.53
N THR A 106 38.28 16.09 26.83
CA THR A 106 38.91 15.38 25.71
C THR A 106 39.91 14.35 26.24
N ILE A 107 39.76 13.07 25.87
CA ILE A 107 40.72 12.01 26.22
C ILE A 107 42.01 12.26 25.41
N VAL A 108 43.08 12.69 26.08
CA VAL A 108 44.42 12.83 25.51
C VAL A 108 45.26 11.62 25.94
N PRO A 109 46.02 10.96 25.05
CA PRO A 109 46.85 9.83 25.45
C PRO A 109 48.12 10.28 26.21
N VAL A 110 48.33 9.60 27.34
CA VAL A 110 49.56 9.34 28.13
C VAL A 110 50.37 10.55 28.63
N ASP A 111 50.48 10.60 29.97
CA ASP A 111 51.46 11.30 30.82
C ASP A 111 51.98 12.68 30.34
N PRO A 112 51.56 13.80 30.96
CA PRO A 112 52.08 15.15 30.67
C PRO A 112 53.61 15.28 30.75
N ALA A 113 54.31 14.33 31.38
CA ALA A 113 55.77 14.31 31.47
C ALA A 113 56.50 13.80 30.21
N GLN A 114 55.80 13.19 29.23
CA GLN A 114 56.41 12.58 28.02
C GLN A 114 55.65 12.93 26.73
N LEU A 115 55.44 14.22 26.48
CA LEU A 115 54.84 14.65 25.22
C LEU A 115 55.77 14.40 24.03
N PRO A 116 55.30 13.77 22.95
CA PRO A 116 56.10 13.60 21.74
C PRO A 116 56.55 14.94 21.13
N ALA A 117 57.71 14.95 20.46
CA ALA A 117 58.26 16.15 19.82
C ALA A 117 57.34 16.77 18.74
N TRP A 118 56.37 16.01 18.25
CA TRP A 118 55.39 16.40 17.24
C TRP A 118 54.04 16.91 17.79
N THR A 119 53.87 17.00 19.12
CA THR A 119 52.65 17.50 19.75
C THR A 119 52.28 18.92 19.26
N GLY A 120 51.03 19.11 18.85
CA GLY A 120 50.52 20.40 18.35
C GLY A 120 51.06 20.85 16.99
N LYS A 121 52.00 20.11 16.38
CA LYS A 121 52.68 20.51 15.14
C LYS A 121 51.89 20.09 13.90
N LYS A 122 51.92 20.94 12.88
CA LYS A 122 51.55 20.59 11.50
C LYS A 122 52.72 19.94 10.77
N PHE A 123 52.47 19.34 9.61
CA PHE A 123 53.48 18.63 8.85
C PHE A 123 54.73 19.47 8.55
N GLN A 124 54.57 20.75 8.18
CA GLN A 124 55.71 21.63 7.89
C GLN A 124 56.52 22.02 9.13
N GLU A 125 55.92 21.93 10.31
CA GLU A 125 56.53 22.30 11.60
C GLU A 125 57.29 21.12 12.23
N LEU A 126 57.12 19.91 11.69
CA LEU A 126 57.84 18.71 12.12
C LEU A 126 59.34 18.82 11.82
N GLU A 127 60.16 18.22 12.69
CA GLU A 127 61.59 18.09 12.45
C GLU A 127 61.85 17.27 11.17
N GLN A 128 62.98 17.55 10.51
CA GLN A 128 63.30 16.91 9.24
C GLN A 128 63.35 15.37 9.38
N GLU A 129 63.82 14.87 10.52
CA GLU A 129 63.89 13.45 10.81
C GLU A 129 62.48 12.82 10.89
N ASP A 130 61.56 13.43 11.63
CA ASP A 130 60.18 12.94 11.78
C ASP A 130 59.39 13.00 10.46
N ARG A 131 59.61 14.03 9.64
CA ARG A 131 59.03 14.11 8.29
C ARG A 131 59.52 12.98 7.41
N ASN A 132 60.82 12.72 7.41
CA ASN A 132 61.41 11.65 6.63
C ASN A 132 60.91 10.29 7.11
N ARG A 133 60.80 10.08 8.43
CA ARG A 133 60.27 8.87 9.05
C ARG A 133 58.81 8.61 8.64
N LEU A 134 57.97 9.64 8.67
CA LEU A 134 56.57 9.53 8.24
C LEU A 134 56.45 9.18 6.74
N LEU A 135 57.19 9.88 5.88
CA LEU A 135 57.12 9.68 4.42
C LEU A 135 57.71 8.34 3.95
N SER A 136 58.74 7.85 4.66
CA SER A 136 59.39 6.57 4.39
C SER A 136 58.66 5.38 5.02
N HIS A 137 57.62 5.61 5.83
CA HIS A 137 56.86 4.53 6.45
C HIS A 137 56.28 3.60 5.38
N GLU A 138 56.58 2.33 5.51
CA GLU A 138 56.11 1.28 4.61
C GLU A 138 54.69 0.85 4.98
N LEU A 139 53.79 0.85 3.99
CA LEU A 139 52.39 0.48 4.14
C LEU A 139 52.12 -0.80 3.35
N LEU A 140 51.40 -1.72 3.99
CA LEU A 140 50.98 -2.98 3.39
C LEU A 140 49.73 -2.76 2.52
N ILE A 141 49.77 -3.29 1.31
CA ILE A 141 48.70 -3.19 0.33
C ILE A 141 48.42 -4.57 -0.24
N VAL A 142 47.15 -4.97 -0.29
CA VAL A 142 46.71 -6.12 -1.08
C VAL A 142 46.14 -5.60 -2.40
N GLU A 143 46.83 -5.90 -3.50
CA GLU A 143 46.34 -5.67 -4.85
C GLU A 143 45.50 -6.88 -5.29
N ILE A 144 44.29 -6.62 -5.76
CA ILE A 144 43.30 -7.64 -6.09
C ILE A 144 42.93 -7.53 -7.57
N THR A 145 42.93 -8.66 -8.25
CA THR A 145 42.38 -8.81 -9.60
C THR A 145 41.21 -9.79 -9.51
N ALA A 146 40.00 -9.25 -9.55
CA ALA A 146 38.75 -10.00 -9.40
C ALA A 146 37.59 -9.27 -10.11
N GLU A 147 36.50 -9.99 -10.32
CA GLU A 147 35.27 -9.41 -10.84
C GLU A 147 34.61 -8.47 -9.82
N ARG A 148 33.85 -7.49 -10.33
CA ARG A 148 33.28 -6.39 -9.55
C ARG A 148 32.44 -6.83 -8.35
N ASN A 149 31.74 -7.96 -8.49
CA ASN A 149 30.88 -8.51 -7.44
C ASN A 149 31.69 -9.15 -6.30
N GLU A 150 32.80 -9.83 -6.60
CA GLU A 150 33.67 -10.45 -5.58
C GLU A 150 34.34 -9.39 -4.68
N VAL A 151 34.81 -8.29 -5.30
CA VAL A 151 35.44 -7.17 -4.58
C VAL A 151 34.47 -6.49 -3.63
N ARG A 152 33.18 -6.43 -3.99
CA ARG A 152 32.12 -5.86 -3.18
C ARG A 152 31.80 -6.72 -1.95
N ASP A 153 31.76 -8.05 -2.09
CA ASP A 153 31.62 -8.96 -0.93
C ASP A 153 32.82 -8.85 0.01
N LEU A 154 34.04 -8.81 -0.53
CA LEU A 154 35.25 -8.60 0.25
C LEU A 154 35.21 -7.26 1.03
N PHE A 155 34.77 -6.18 0.37
CA PHE A 155 34.59 -4.88 1.01
C PHE A 155 33.66 -4.97 2.22
N ILE A 156 32.50 -5.64 2.10
CA ILE A 156 31.54 -5.81 3.21
C ILE A 156 32.19 -6.54 4.40
N ARG A 157 33.02 -7.55 4.13
CA ARG A 157 33.69 -8.36 5.17
C ARG A 157 34.86 -7.67 5.86
N LEU A 158 35.57 -6.78 5.16
CA LEU A 158 36.75 -6.08 5.69
C LEU A 158 36.43 -4.95 6.68
N GLN A 159 35.19 -4.46 6.73
CA GLN A 159 34.81 -3.31 7.53
C GLN A 159 34.49 -3.63 8.99
N ALA A 160 35.53 -3.86 9.79
CA ALA A 160 35.43 -4.01 11.26
C ALA A 160 35.83 -2.75 12.06
N GLY A 161 36.37 -1.68 11.44
CA GLY A 161 36.98 -0.54 12.16
C GLY A 161 36.09 0.70 12.40
N THR A 162 35.07 0.93 11.56
CA THR A 162 33.95 1.84 11.85
C THR A 162 32.71 1.24 11.18
N PRO A 163 31.67 0.86 11.94
CA PRO A 163 30.54 0.14 11.38
C PRO A 163 29.79 1.03 10.38
N LEU A 164 29.60 0.53 9.17
CA LEU A 164 28.65 1.11 8.21
C LEU A 164 27.30 1.28 8.92
N THR A 165 26.63 2.41 8.66
CA THR A 165 25.23 2.54 9.05
C THR A 165 24.41 1.42 8.41
N ALA A 166 23.28 1.06 9.02
CA ALA A 166 22.44 -0.01 8.49
C ALA A 166 22.02 0.26 7.03
N GLN A 167 21.79 1.53 6.66
CA GLN A 167 21.44 1.88 5.29
C GLN A 167 22.63 1.82 4.34
N GLU A 168 23.83 2.23 4.75
CA GLU A 168 25.04 2.08 3.93
C GLU A 168 25.37 0.60 3.66
N LYS A 169 25.10 -0.30 4.63
CA LYS A 169 25.21 -1.76 4.40
C LYS A 169 24.25 -2.24 3.32
N ARG A 170 22.99 -1.83 3.37
CA ARG A 170 21.98 -2.19 2.36
C ARG A 170 22.32 -1.67 0.98
N ASP A 171 22.76 -0.41 0.90
CA ASP A 171 23.16 0.18 -0.38
C ASP A 171 24.41 -0.49 -0.98
N ALA A 172 25.19 -1.20 -0.14
CA ALA A 172 26.34 -2.00 -0.54
C ALA A 172 25.98 -3.46 -0.82
N TRP A 173 24.79 -3.95 -0.52
CA TRP A 173 24.40 -5.32 -0.91
C TRP A 173 24.25 -5.44 -2.42
N PRO A 174 24.61 -6.59 -3.02
CA PRO A 174 24.25 -6.89 -4.39
C PRO A 174 22.73 -7.09 -4.50
N GLY A 175 22.24 -7.17 -5.73
CA GLY A 175 20.87 -7.60 -6.01
C GLY A 175 19.93 -6.49 -6.46
N ASP A 176 18.85 -6.93 -7.10
CA ASP A 176 17.93 -6.06 -7.83
C ASP A 176 17.03 -5.26 -6.91
N PHE A 177 16.65 -5.78 -5.74
CA PHE A 177 15.92 -4.97 -4.76
C PHE A 177 16.74 -3.78 -4.26
N THR A 178 18.06 -3.91 -4.12
CA THR A 178 18.94 -2.78 -3.79
C THR A 178 18.90 -1.71 -4.88
N ASN A 179 18.99 -2.13 -6.14
CA ASN A 179 18.89 -1.22 -7.30
C ASN A 179 17.52 -0.56 -7.38
N PHE A 180 16.44 -1.31 -7.14
CA PHE A 180 15.06 -0.83 -7.10
C PHE A 180 14.86 0.26 -6.04
N VAL A 181 15.38 0.06 -4.81
CA VAL A 181 15.32 1.08 -3.75
C VAL A 181 16.13 2.32 -4.12
N ILE A 182 17.36 2.14 -4.62
CA ILE A 182 18.20 3.28 -5.04
C ILE A 182 17.55 4.05 -6.19
N GLN A 183 16.92 3.34 -7.13
CA GLN A 183 16.25 3.95 -8.27
C GLN A 183 15.12 4.85 -7.80
N HIS A 184 14.21 4.35 -6.97
CA HIS A 184 12.97 5.06 -6.64
C HIS A 184 13.03 5.98 -5.43
N ALA A 185 13.92 5.75 -4.47
CA ALA A 185 14.13 6.63 -3.31
C ALA A 185 15.39 7.51 -3.43
N GLY A 186 16.26 7.19 -4.39
CA GLY A 186 17.44 7.99 -4.74
C GLY A 186 18.67 7.71 -3.87
N LYS A 187 19.84 7.79 -4.49
CA LYS A 187 21.15 7.79 -3.84
C LYS A 187 22.04 8.83 -4.51
N PRO A 188 22.53 9.83 -3.78
CA PRO A 188 23.36 10.87 -4.37
C PRO A 188 24.58 10.29 -5.10
N GLY A 189 24.82 10.74 -6.34
CA GLY A 189 25.94 10.28 -7.16
C GLY A 189 25.78 8.87 -7.76
N HIS A 190 24.66 8.18 -7.53
CA HIS A 190 24.43 6.85 -8.12
C HIS A 190 23.73 6.94 -9.48
N ARG A 191 24.22 6.19 -10.48
CA ARG A 191 23.71 6.24 -11.87
C ARG A 191 22.23 5.91 -12.03
N LEU A 192 21.69 5.04 -11.17
CA LEU A 192 20.29 4.61 -11.22
C LEU A 192 19.34 5.56 -10.49
N SER A 193 19.87 6.54 -9.73
CA SER A 193 19.07 7.37 -8.84
C SER A 193 18.07 8.23 -9.61
N ASN A 194 16.78 7.92 -9.48
CA ASN A 194 15.67 8.66 -10.06
C ASN A 194 14.49 8.75 -9.07
N PRO A 195 14.65 9.51 -7.96
CA PRO A 195 13.70 9.51 -6.86
C PRO A 195 12.30 9.93 -7.31
N LYS A 196 11.28 9.18 -6.88
CA LYS A 196 9.88 9.44 -7.24
C LYS A 196 9.40 10.80 -6.71
N PRO A 197 8.51 11.52 -7.45
CA PRO A 197 7.98 12.82 -7.02
C PRO A 197 7.30 12.81 -5.64
N PHE A 198 6.79 11.65 -5.20
CA PHE A 198 6.26 11.42 -3.86
C PHE A 198 7.23 11.91 -2.76
N PHE A 199 8.53 11.71 -2.95
CA PHE A 199 9.54 12.09 -1.97
C PHE A 199 9.74 13.60 -1.83
N ASN A 200 9.25 14.40 -2.79
CA ASN A 200 9.30 15.86 -2.72
C ASN A 200 8.43 16.43 -1.58
N GLN A 201 7.53 15.64 -1.02
CA GLN A 201 6.64 16.04 0.09
C GLN A 201 7.31 15.93 1.47
N PHE A 202 8.38 15.16 1.59
CA PHE A 202 9.15 15.12 2.83
C PHE A 202 10.00 16.37 2.94
N LYS A 203 9.99 16.98 4.13
CA LYS A 203 10.87 18.12 4.43
C LYS A 203 12.31 17.73 4.05
N LYS A 204 13.04 18.64 3.40
CA LYS A 204 14.50 18.75 3.57
C LYS A 204 14.78 19.23 5.01
N ALA A 205 14.32 18.49 6.02
CA ALA A 205 14.67 18.75 7.41
C ALA A 205 16.13 18.30 7.57
N SER A 206 17.01 19.28 7.48
CA SER A 206 18.45 19.15 7.64
C SER A 206 19.17 18.18 6.68
N ALA A 207 19.27 18.56 5.40
CA ALA A 207 20.64 18.80 4.93
C ALA A 207 21.12 20.11 5.57
N LYS A 208 21.16 20.18 6.91
CA LYS A 208 22.07 21.12 7.54
C LYS A 208 23.37 20.50 7.09
N ARG A 209 24.04 21.14 6.14
CA ARG A 209 25.49 21.19 6.23
C ARG A 209 25.72 21.50 7.70
N LEU A 210 26.15 20.52 8.49
CA LEU A 210 26.64 20.80 9.82
C LEU A 210 27.89 21.63 9.54
N THR A 211 27.73 22.95 9.46
CA THR A 211 28.84 23.87 9.55
C THR A 211 29.26 23.84 11.02
N VAL A 212 30.01 22.80 11.38
CA VAL A 212 30.96 22.91 12.46
C VAL A 212 32.13 23.72 11.88
N ALA A 213 32.82 24.48 12.72
CA ALA A 213 33.86 25.45 12.34
C ALA A 213 35.03 24.91 11.47
N ASP A 214 35.05 23.61 11.12
CA ASP A 214 36.18 22.89 10.52
C ASP A 214 35.85 22.17 9.18
N GLY A 215 34.81 22.58 8.44
CA GLY A 215 34.58 22.14 7.04
C GLY A 215 33.37 21.22 6.79
N GLU A 216 32.93 21.16 5.54
CA GLU A 216 31.65 20.55 5.12
C GLU A 216 31.56 19.03 5.38
N HIS A 217 30.65 18.60 6.26
CA HIS A 217 30.27 17.18 6.40
C HIS A 217 29.14 16.83 5.41
N TYR A 218 29.36 15.80 4.60
CA TYR A 218 28.34 15.25 3.71
C TYR A 218 27.44 14.28 4.49
N VAL A 219 26.16 14.62 4.65
CA VAL A 219 25.15 13.71 5.20
C VAL A 219 24.28 13.25 4.05
N ASP A 220 24.17 11.94 3.84
CA ASP A 220 23.24 11.38 2.85
C ASP A 220 21.80 11.66 3.27
N GLY A 221 21.25 12.76 2.77
CA GLY A 221 19.88 13.19 3.06
C GLY A 221 18.80 12.24 2.52
N HIS A 222 19.16 11.22 1.74
CA HIS A 222 18.24 10.24 1.18
C HIS A 222 18.27 8.90 1.94
N ALA A 223 19.17 8.72 2.91
CA ALA A 223 19.27 7.46 3.66
C ALA A 223 17.95 7.07 4.35
N GLU A 224 17.29 8.03 5.01
CA GLU A 224 15.98 7.79 5.63
C GLU A 224 14.87 7.57 4.59
N MET A 225 14.96 8.21 3.41
CA MET A 225 14.02 7.96 2.30
C MET A 225 14.15 6.53 1.78
N ARG A 226 15.38 6.02 1.64
CA ARG A 226 15.64 4.63 1.22
C ARG A 226 15.14 3.62 2.25
N LYS A 227 15.36 3.88 3.54
CA LYS A 227 14.81 3.02 4.62
C LYS A 227 13.27 3.01 4.58
N PHE A 228 12.64 4.18 4.47
CA PHE A 228 11.19 4.29 4.36
C PHE A 228 10.67 3.54 3.13
N PHE A 229 11.26 3.77 1.96
CA PHE A 229 10.82 3.16 0.71
C PHE A 229 10.97 1.64 0.76
N ALA A 230 12.09 1.13 1.28
CA ALA A 230 12.28 -0.30 1.46
C ALA A 230 11.21 -0.92 2.36
N GLY A 231 10.86 -0.26 3.47
CA GLY A 231 9.78 -0.71 4.35
C GLY A 231 8.40 -0.71 3.70
N LEU A 232 8.08 0.35 2.94
CA LEU A 232 6.84 0.42 2.15
C LEU A 232 6.79 -0.65 1.06
N ALA A 233 7.88 -0.79 0.30
CA ALA A 233 8.01 -1.76 -0.77
C ALA A 233 7.84 -3.19 -0.25
N MET A 234 8.58 -3.56 0.81
CA MET A 234 8.45 -4.84 1.49
C MET A 234 7.00 -5.13 1.92
N THR A 235 6.33 -4.15 2.54
CA THR A 235 4.94 -4.32 3.00
C THR A 235 3.99 -4.58 1.83
N VAL A 236 4.04 -3.75 0.79
CA VAL A 236 3.14 -3.86 -0.36
C VAL A 236 3.43 -5.12 -1.19
N MET A 237 4.70 -5.48 -1.37
CA MET A 237 5.10 -6.70 -2.08
C MET A 237 4.64 -7.96 -1.34
N LEU A 238 4.73 -7.99 0.00
CA LEU A 238 4.25 -9.13 0.79
C LEU A 238 2.72 -9.18 0.88
N ARG A 239 2.02 -8.02 0.84
CA ARG A 239 0.57 -7.98 0.64
C ARG A 239 0.15 -8.63 -0.66
N GLU A 240 0.87 -8.34 -1.75
CA GLU A 240 0.60 -8.92 -3.07
C GLU A 240 0.90 -10.42 -3.11
N ARG A 241 2.00 -10.86 -2.51
CA ARG A 241 2.50 -12.25 -2.65
C ARG A 241 1.91 -13.23 -1.65
N SER A 242 1.47 -12.77 -0.49
CA SER A 242 1.17 -13.65 0.65
C SER A 242 0.02 -13.15 1.53
N GLU A 243 -0.74 -12.14 1.08
CA GLU A 243 -1.89 -11.57 1.78
C GLU A 243 -1.59 -11.08 3.22
N ILE A 244 -0.32 -10.83 3.54
CA ILE A 244 0.11 -10.31 4.85
C ILE A 244 -0.15 -8.82 4.89
N ASP A 245 -0.94 -8.32 5.84
CA ASP A 245 -1.34 -6.91 5.93
C ASP A 245 -0.21 -5.94 6.28
N PHE A 246 0.55 -6.24 7.35
CA PHE A 246 1.65 -5.43 7.88
C PHE A 246 2.81 -6.32 8.31
N VAL A 247 4.02 -5.76 8.20
CA VAL A 247 5.27 -6.44 8.52
C VAL A 247 6.11 -5.64 9.51
N ASP A 248 7.00 -6.33 10.23
CA ASP A 248 7.97 -5.68 11.10
C ASP A 248 8.91 -4.81 10.25
N LEU A 249 8.97 -3.51 10.53
CA LEU A 249 9.87 -2.56 9.86
C LEU A 249 11.21 -2.41 10.59
N LYS A 250 11.54 -3.38 11.45
CA LYS A 250 12.82 -3.43 12.16
C LYS A 250 13.98 -3.62 11.17
N GLY A 251 15.15 -3.14 11.59
CA GLY A 251 16.35 -3.19 10.77
C GLY A 251 16.68 -4.59 10.24
N LYS A 252 16.54 -5.62 11.09
CA LYS A 252 16.76 -7.03 10.73
C LYS A 252 15.75 -7.54 9.69
N THR A 253 14.46 -7.27 9.86
CA THR A 253 13.44 -7.75 8.91
C THR A 253 13.61 -7.15 7.52
N ILE A 254 13.87 -5.83 7.45
CA ILE A 254 14.21 -5.18 6.18
C ILE A 254 15.47 -5.81 5.59
N ASN A 255 16.46 -6.09 6.44
CA ASN A 255 17.72 -6.69 6.01
C ASN A 255 17.52 -8.07 5.37
N ASP A 256 16.75 -8.94 6.02
CA ASP A 256 16.43 -10.28 5.54
C ASP A 256 15.70 -10.18 4.18
N PHE A 257 14.74 -9.26 4.04
CA PHE A 257 14.03 -9.05 2.78
C PHE A 257 14.93 -8.64 1.60
N TYR A 258 15.95 -7.82 1.82
CA TYR A 258 16.93 -7.50 0.78
C TYR A 258 17.70 -8.74 0.31
N LEU A 259 18.06 -9.61 1.25
CA LEU A 259 18.82 -10.84 0.95
C LEU A 259 17.95 -11.91 0.28
N ASP A 260 16.65 -11.93 0.59
CA ASP A 260 15.69 -12.83 -0.06
C ASP A 260 15.31 -12.38 -1.47
N ASN A 261 15.50 -11.10 -1.80
CA ASN A 261 15.16 -10.49 -3.10
C ASN A 261 16.41 -9.99 -3.85
N LEU A 262 17.45 -10.81 -3.89
CA LEU A 262 18.66 -10.53 -4.69
C LEU A 262 18.37 -10.55 -6.19
N ASP A 263 17.49 -11.43 -6.63
CA ASP A 263 16.98 -11.49 -8.01
C ASP A 263 15.51 -11.04 -7.97
N LEU A 264 15.23 -9.88 -8.55
CA LEU A 264 13.90 -9.30 -8.59
C LEU A 264 13.51 -9.06 -10.06
N PRO A 265 12.58 -9.86 -10.60
CA PRO A 265 12.13 -9.71 -11.98
C PRO A 265 11.62 -8.30 -12.27
N LEU A 266 11.93 -7.77 -13.46
CA LEU A 266 11.50 -6.44 -13.90
C LEU A 266 9.97 -6.31 -13.98
N ASP A 267 9.26 -7.42 -14.17
CA ASP A 267 7.82 -7.54 -14.26
C ASP A 267 7.17 -8.06 -12.97
N ASP A 268 7.89 -8.07 -11.86
CA ASP A 268 7.35 -8.49 -10.56
C ASP A 268 6.09 -7.69 -10.20
N PRO A 269 4.94 -8.34 -9.96
CA PRO A 269 3.67 -7.67 -9.74
C PRO A 269 3.68 -6.84 -8.45
N GLY A 270 4.39 -7.29 -7.41
CA GLY A 270 4.54 -6.57 -6.16
C GLY A 270 5.35 -5.29 -6.34
N ALA A 271 6.50 -5.37 -7.02
CA ALA A 271 7.35 -4.23 -7.32
C ALA A 271 6.60 -3.20 -8.19
N LYS A 272 5.86 -3.66 -9.20
CA LYS A 272 4.99 -2.80 -10.02
C LYS A 272 3.92 -2.11 -9.18
N ARG A 273 3.23 -2.84 -8.30
CA ARG A 273 2.21 -2.28 -7.40
C ARG A 273 2.77 -1.17 -6.51
N VAL A 274 4.00 -1.31 -6.00
CA VAL A 274 4.69 -0.27 -5.20
C VAL A 274 4.92 1.00 -6.02
N VAL A 275 5.42 0.86 -7.24
CA VAL A 275 5.71 1.99 -8.13
C VAL A 275 4.41 2.71 -8.49
N ASP A 276 3.41 1.95 -8.92
CA ASP A 276 2.10 2.48 -9.32
C ASP A 276 1.40 3.15 -8.13
N LEU A 277 1.54 2.61 -6.91
CA LEU A 277 1.00 3.22 -5.70
C LEU A 277 1.56 4.63 -5.49
N LEU A 278 2.88 4.80 -5.57
CA LEU A 278 3.49 6.12 -5.39
C LEU A 278 3.05 7.10 -6.47
N ASP A 279 2.96 6.65 -7.72
CA ASP A 279 2.50 7.48 -8.84
C ASP A 279 1.04 7.89 -8.68
N ARG A 280 0.16 6.96 -8.26
CA ARG A 280 -1.25 7.24 -7.97
C ARG A 280 -1.42 8.23 -6.82
N VAL A 281 -0.66 8.07 -5.73
CA VAL A 281 -0.72 8.98 -4.59
C VAL A 281 -0.34 10.40 -5.01
N VAL A 282 0.69 10.56 -5.86
CA VAL A 282 1.08 11.85 -6.42
C VAL A 282 0.01 12.42 -7.35
N ALA A 283 -0.69 11.57 -8.08
CA ALA A 283 -1.76 11.96 -8.99
C ALA A 283 -3.10 12.29 -8.31
N LEU A 284 -3.20 12.15 -6.98
CA LEU A 284 -4.43 12.49 -6.26
C LEU A 284 -4.78 13.98 -6.38
N PRO A 285 -6.07 14.32 -6.59
CA PRO A 285 -6.55 15.68 -6.48
C PRO A 285 -6.10 16.34 -5.17
N LYS A 286 -5.70 17.61 -5.24
CA LYS A 286 -5.24 18.41 -4.08
C LYS A 286 -3.98 17.86 -3.39
N PHE A 287 -3.23 16.93 -3.99
CA PHE A 287 -1.96 16.44 -3.45
C PHE A 287 -0.95 17.57 -3.15
N SER A 288 -0.97 18.66 -3.93
CA SER A 288 -0.15 19.86 -3.68
C SER A 288 -0.43 20.50 -2.31
N SER A 289 -1.66 20.43 -1.81
CA SER A 289 -2.05 20.98 -0.50
C SER A 289 -1.37 20.27 0.67
N LEU A 290 -0.93 19.02 0.48
CA LEU A 290 -0.09 18.31 1.47
C LEU A 290 1.23 19.05 1.73
N LYS A 291 1.79 19.68 0.69
CA LYS A 291 3.03 20.46 0.77
C LYS A 291 2.83 21.76 1.53
N GLU A 292 1.71 22.44 1.27
CA GLU A 292 1.34 23.72 1.87
C GLU A 292 1.05 23.58 3.36
N ALA A 293 0.41 22.47 3.76
CA ALA A 293 0.11 22.14 5.16
C ALA A 293 1.35 21.72 5.99
N GLY A 294 2.56 21.95 5.48
CA GLY A 294 3.81 21.62 6.14
C GLY A 294 4.22 20.14 6.03
N PRO A 295 5.41 19.78 6.53
CA PRO A 295 6.00 18.46 6.32
C PRO A 295 5.14 17.32 6.86
N ILE A 296 5.19 16.19 6.16
CA ILE A 296 4.64 14.92 6.60
C ILE A 296 5.78 14.06 7.17
N SER A 297 5.56 13.37 8.28
CA SER A 297 6.52 12.39 8.80
C SER A 297 6.47 11.10 7.98
N PHE A 298 7.58 10.35 7.92
CA PHE A 298 7.60 9.06 7.24
C PHE A 298 6.50 8.10 7.73
N GLN A 299 6.21 8.08 9.03
CA GLN A 299 5.13 7.25 9.58
C GLN A 299 3.75 7.65 9.03
N MET A 300 3.44 8.95 9.00
CA MET A 300 2.16 9.44 8.48
C MET A 300 2.04 9.17 6.97
N ALA A 301 3.13 9.35 6.23
CA ALA A 301 3.15 9.07 4.79
C ALA A 301 3.04 7.56 4.49
N PHE A 302 3.62 6.70 5.34
CA PHE A 302 3.46 5.25 5.24
C PHE A 302 1.98 4.89 5.36
N HIS A 303 1.31 5.32 6.43
CA HIS A 303 -0.10 5.00 6.62
C HIS A 303 -1.00 5.61 5.53
N PHE A 304 -0.69 6.82 5.05
CA PHE A 304 -1.41 7.41 3.92
C PHE A 304 -1.25 6.60 2.63
N ALA A 305 -0.03 6.14 2.31
CA ALA A 305 0.21 5.27 1.18
C ALA A 305 -0.55 3.93 1.33
N MET A 306 -0.55 3.33 2.52
CA MET A 306 -1.30 2.09 2.79
C MET A 306 -2.82 2.26 2.68
N LEU A 307 -3.35 3.43 3.08
CA LEU A 307 -4.75 3.80 2.87
C LEU A 307 -5.05 3.89 1.38
N ALA A 308 -4.25 4.65 0.62
CA ALA A 308 -4.45 4.79 -0.82
C ALA A 308 -4.36 3.45 -1.56
N ASP A 309 -3.42 2.57 -1.17
CA ASP A 309 -3.31 1.20 -1.69
C ASP A 309 -4.58 0.38 -1.44
N THR A 310 -5.13 0.47 -0.23
CA THR A 310 -6.35 -0.28 0.15
C THR A 310 -7.60 0.26 -0.57
N LEU A 311 -7.71 1.59 -0.73
CA LEU A 311 -8.82 2.21 -1.45
C LEU A 311 -8.81 1.88 -2.95
N ASP A 312 -7.62 1.77 -3.54
CA ASP A 312 -7.47 1.45 -4.96
C ASP A 312 -7.82 -0.01 -5.28
N GLN A 313 -7.57 -0.92 -4.33
CA GLN A 313 -7.99 -2.33 -4.41
C GLN A 313 -9.47 -2.56 -4.07
N GLY A 314 -10.13 -1.57 -3.45
CA GLY A 314 -11.53 -1.68 -3.06
C GLY A 314 -12.50 -1.52 -4.23
N ASN A 315 -13.74 -2.01 -4.05
CA ASN A 315 -14.80 -1.89 -5.05
C ASN A 315 -15.48 -0.50 -5.03
N TYR A 316 -14.68 0.55 -5.11
CA TYR A 316 -15.11 1.94 -5.06
C TYR A 316 -14.89 2.64 -6.40
N THR A 317 -15.78 3.55 -6.74
CA THR A 317 -15.60 4.50 -7.85
C THR A 317 -14.48 5.49 -7.50
N ASN A 318 -14.09 6.38 -8.43
CA ASN A 318 -12.96 7.28 -8.21
C ASN A 318 -13.27 8.47 -7.26
N GLU A 319 -14.50 8.62 -6.79
CA GLU A 319 -14.97 9.72 -5.94
C GLU A 319 -14.17 9.90 -4.65
N TRP A 320 -13.65 8.80 -4.08
CA TRP A 320 -12.81 8.89 -2.87
C TRP A 320 -11.53 9.69 -3.12
N LYS A 321 -11.01 9.70 -4.35
CA LYS A 321 -9.77 10.42 -4.73
C LYS A 321 -9.91 11.93 -4.53
N GLU A 322 -11.11 12.47 -4.69
CA GLU A 322 -11.41 13.90 -4.51
C GLU A 322 -11.39 14.35 -3.05
N THR A 323 -11.61 13.42 -2.10
CA THR A 323 -11.84 13.72 -0.68
C THR A 323 -10.75 13.18 0.24
N VAL A 324 -10.03 12.12 -0.16
CA VAL A 324 -9.04 11.44 0.68
C VAL A 324 -7.90 12.35 1.17
N VAL A 325 -7.44 13.28 0.33
CA VAL A 325 -6.36 14.20 0.70
C VAL A 325 -6.85 15.20 1.76
N GLU A 326 -8.06 15.73 1.61
CA GLU A 326 -8.66 16.65 2.58
C GLU A 326 -8.96 15.96 3.90
N ALA A 327 -9.50 14.74 3.85
CA ALA A 327 -9.73 13.91 5.02
C ALA A 327 -8.43 13.65 5.80
N PHE A 328 -7.34 13.35 5.09
CA PHE A 328 -6.02 13.16 5.70
C PHE A 328 -5.43 14.46 6.28
N LEU A 329 -5.64 15.60 5.62
CA LEU A 329 -5.22 16.91 6.12
C LEU A 329 -5.98 17.32 7.38
N ALA A 330 -7.30 17.11 7.41
CA ALA A 330 -8.13 17.36 8.58
C ALA A 330 -7.66 16.51 9.77
N PHE A 331 -7.42 15.21 9.54
CA PHE A 331 -6.83 14.34 10.54
C PHE A 331 -5.50 14.88 11.06
N LYS A 332 -4.57 15.27 10.17
CA LYS A 332 -3.26 15.84 10.56
C LYS A 332 -3.41 17.11 11.43
N GLN A 333 -4.42 17.93 11.20
CA GLN A 333 -4.70 19.12 12.01
C GLN A 333 -5.21 18.73 13.41
N GLU A 334 -6.12 17.75 13.52
CA GLU A 334 -6.60 17.21 14.79
C GLU A 334 -5.46 16.61 15.61
N VAL A 335 -4.57 15.85 14.96
CA VAL A 335 -3.32 15.33 15.53
C VAL A 335 -2.46 16.45 16.12
N ALA A 336 -2.30 17.56 15.39
CA ALA A 336 -1.48 18.68 15.83
C ALA A 336 -2.13 19.41 17.02
N ALA A 337 -3.45 19.62 16.99
CA ALA A 337 -4.22 20.23 18.06
C ALA A 337 -4.15 19.40 19.36
N ALA A 338 -4.34 18.08 19.27
CA ALA A 338 -4.24 17.19 20.42
C ALA A 338 -2.84 17.19 21.05
N ARG A 339 -1.78 17.28 20.24
CA ARG A 339 -0.40 17.40 20.74
C ARG A 339 -0.15 18.73 21.43
N LEU A 340 -0.72 19.82 20.92
CA LEU A 340 -0.62 21.13 21.55
C LEU A 340 -1.34 21.14 22.91
N HIS A 341 -2.56 20.63 22.96
CA HIS A 341 -3.33 20.48 24.20
C HIS A 341 -2.56 19.69 25.26
N HIS A 342 -2.02 18.52 24.91
CA HIS A 342 -1.24 17.71 25.85
C HIS A 342 0.02 18.44 26.33
N ARG A 343 0.67 19.24 25.47
CA ARG A 343 1.85 20.02 25.85
C ARG A 343 1.50 21.13 26.84
N GLU A 344 0.37 21.80 26.64
CA GLU A 344 -0.06 22.95 27.45
C GLU A 344 -0.68 22.51 28.79
N ASN A 345 -1.56 21.52 28.76
CA ASN A 345 -2.38 21.12 29.91
C ASN A 345 -1.84 19.88 30.64
N ARG A 346 -0.88 19.15 30.06
CA ARG A 346 -0.42 17.82 30.52
C ARG A 346 -1.55 16.78 30.64
N GLU A 347 -2.68 17.06 30.00
CA GLU A 347 -3.86 16.20 29.96
C GLU A 347 -4.03 15.66 28.54
N SER A 348 -4.32 14.36 28.45
CA SER A 348 -4.73 13.74 27.21
C SER A 348 -6.24 13.93 27.04
N LEU A 349 -6.69 14.35 25.86
CA LEU A 349 -8.12 14.34 25.55
C LEU A 349 -8.62 12.88 25.56
N PRO A 350 -9.81 12.55 26.09
CA PRO A 350 -10.28 11.16 26.21
C PRO A 350 -10.28 10.37 24.89
N HIS A 351 -10.62 11.02 23.77
CA HIS A 351 -10.57 10.41 22.43
C HIS A 351 -9.12 10.27 21.88
N HIS A 352 -8.17 11.02 22.46
CA HIS A 352 -6.76 11.10 22.04
C HIS A 352 -5.80 10.56 23.12
N GLU A 353 -6.28 9.91 24.17
CA GLU A 353 -5.44 9.28 25.20
C GLU A 353 -4.70 8.05 24.63
N ARG A 354 -5.32 7.35 23.68
CA ARG A 354 -4.65 6.38 22.80
C ARG A 354 -3.63 7.02 21.85
N PHE A 355 -3.83 8.28 21.47
CA PHE A 355 -3.09 8.98 20.42
C PHE A 355 -1.66 9.37 20.84
N GLY A 356 -1.50 9.86 22.07
CA GLY A 356 -0.21 10.32 22.62
C GLY A 356 0.85 9.23 22.70
N ARG A 357 0.47 7.96 22.90
CA ARG A 357 1.39 6.80 22.88
C ARG A 357 1.65 6.24 21.48
N LEU A 358 0.68 6.31 20.56
CA LEU A 358 0.77 5.67 19.25
C LEU A 358 1.65 6.45 18.26
N LEU A 359 1.65 7.79 18.31
CA LEU A 359 2.36 8.64 17.33
C LEU A 359 3.45 9.54 17.94
N SER A 360 3.85 9.34 19.19
CA SER A 360 4.96 10.05 19.85
C SER A 360 6.33 9.51 19.41
N GLY A 361 6.58 9.43 18.10
CA GLY A 361 7.93 9.36 17.48
C GLY A 361 8.89 8.23 17.90
N SER A 362 8.50 7.38 18.84
CA SER A 362 9.34 6.37 19.51
C SER A 362 8.55 5.09 19.79
N GLY A 363 7.38 4.92 19.17
CA GLY A 363 6.67 3.66 19.26
C GLY A 363 7.31 2.62 18.34
N SER A 364 7.27 1.37 18.75
CA SER A 364 7.82 0.20 18.06
C SER A 364 7.50 0.11 16.56
N ASP A 365 8.45 -0.41 15.79
CA ASP A 365 8.35 -0.75 14.35
C ASP A 365 7.85 -2.19 14.14
N THR A 366 7.06 -2.71 15.08
CA THR A 366 6.44 -4.05 14.95
C THR A 366 5.16 -3.98 14.15
N ALA A 367 4.85 -5.04 13.40
CA ALA A 367 3.65 -5.18 12.60
C ALA A 367 2.39 -4.86 13.39
N GLU A 368 2.28 -5.40 14.62
CA GLU A 368 1.12 -5.17 15.49
C GLU A 368 0.92 -3.70 15.87
N ILE A 369 2.01 -3.00 16.22
CA ILE A 369 1.92 -1.58 16.57
C ILE A 369 1.62 -0.72 15.34
N ILE A 370 2.18 -1.08 14.17
CA ILE A 370 1.86 -0.44 12.89
C ILE A 370 0.38 -0.63 12.56
N ARG A 371 -0.16 -1.84 12.74
CA ARG A 371 -1.57 -2.17 12.54
C ARG A 371 -2.48 -1.34 13.44
N ILE A 372 -2.18 -1.26 14.74
CA ILE A 372 -2.95 -0.45 15.69
C ILE A 372 -2.96 1.03 15.28
N ARG A 373 -1.81 1.59 14.89
CA ARG A 373 -1.74 2.97 14.39
C ARG A 373 -2.57 3.17 13.12
N HIS A 374 -2.48 2.22 12.18
CA HIS A 374 -3.20 2.30 10.94
C HIS A 374 -4.70 2.22 11.17
N ALA A 375 -5.17 1.26 11.98
CA ALA A 375 -6.57 1.10 12.34
C ALA A 375 -7.14 2.36 13.01
N PHE A 376 -6.37 2.99 13.89
CA PHE A 376 -6.77 4.27 14.49
C PHE A 376 -6.85 5.39 13.44
N MET A 377 -5.86 5.54 12.57
CA MET A 377 -5.94 6.53 11.49
C MET A 377 -7.16 6.28 10.59
N LEU A 378 -7.45 5.02 10.29
CA LEU A 378 -8.63 4.65 9.52
C LEU A 378 -9.93 5.02 10.23
N SER A 379 -10.08 4.80 11.55
CA SER A 379 -11.30 5.17 12.27
C SER A 379 -11.61 6.67 12.20
N GLU A 380 -10.57 7.51 12.14
CA GLU A 380 -10.74 8.96 12.05
C GLU A 380 -10.92 9.47 10.62
N ILE A 381 -10.24 8.86 9.65
CA ILE A 381 -10.24 9.31 8.26
C ILE A 381 -11.43 8.73 7.49
N TYR A 382 -11.77 7.46 7.71
CA TYR A 382 -12.80 6.74 6.97
C TYR A 382 -14.15 7.50 6.93
N PRO A 383 -14.69 8.04 8.05
CA PRO A 383 -15.94 8.79 8.02
C PRO A 383 -15.89 10.09 7.22
N LYS A 384 -14.69 10.59 6.90
CA LYS A 384 -14.47 11.85 6.18
C LYS A 384 -14.23 11.64 4.68
N ILE A 385 -14.12 10.38 4.22
CA ILE A 385 -13.97 10.03 2.82
C ILE A 385 -15.36 9.79 2.22
N LYS A 386 -15.59 10.34 1.02
CA LYS A 386 -16.81 10.04 0.25
C LYS A 386 -16.63 8.72 -0.50
N PHE A 387 -17.41 7.72 -0.15
CA PHE A 387 -17.46 6.44 -0.84
C PHE A 387 -18.67 6.35 -1.75
N VAL A 388 -18.45 5.88 -2.97
CA VAL A 388 -19.51 5.38 -3.85
C VAL A 388 -19.04 4.00 -4.31
N LEU A 389 -19.88 2.99 -4.07
CA LEU A 389 -19.59 1.61 -4.48
C LEU A 389 -19.75 1.51 -5.99
N ARG A 390 -18.90 0.72 -6.65
CA ARG A 390 -19.19 0.32 -8.03
C ARG A 390 -20.30 -0.71 -8.00
N ASP A 391 -21.15 -0.68 -9.03
CA ASP A 391 -22.13 -1.73 -9.23
C ASP A 391 -21.41 -3.09 -9.34
N PRO A 392 -21.79 -4.11 -8.54
CA PRO A 392 -21.22 -5.46 -8.67
C PRO A 392 -21.37 -6.04 -10.08
N ASN A 393 -22.40 -5.64 -10.83
CA ASN A 393 -22.62 -6.09 -12.19
C ASN A 393 -22.16 -5.03 -13.18
N ARG A 394 -21.26 -5.38 -14.10
CA ARG A 394 -20.86 -4.50 -15.22
C ARG A 394 -21.57 -4.86 -16.52
N LEU A 395 -21.96 -6.12 -16.67
CA LEU A 395 -22.58 -6.63 -17.88
C LEU A 395 -24.09 -6.62 -17.72
N PHE A 396 -24.79 -6.04 -18.69
CA PHE A 396 -26.22 -6.21 -18.83
C PHE A 396 -26.52 -7.68 -19.12
N ASP A 397 -27.52 -8.23 -18.45
CA ASP A 397 -27.94 -9.60 -18.69
C ASP A 397 -28.63 -9.75 -20.08
N SER A 398 -28.94 -10.99 -20.48
CA SER A 398 -29.51 -11.23 -21.81
C SER A 398 -30.88 -10.58 -22.02
N LEU A 399 -31.71 -10.54 -20.97
CA LEU A 399 -33.04 -9.93 -21.00
C LEU A 399 -32.94 -8.41 -21.02
N GLU A 400 -32.06 -7.83 -20.20
CA GLU A 400 -31.79 -6.39 -20.18
C GLU A 400 -31.27 -5.89 -21.53
N ARG A 401 -30.36 -6.65 -22.15
CA ARG A 401 -29.87 -6.36 -23.51
C ARG A 401 -31.01 -6.40 -24.52
N GLU A 402 -31.89 -7.40 -24.45
CA GLU A 402 -33.04 -7.51 -25.35
C GLU A 402 -34.02 -6.35 -25.16
N VAL A 403 -34.31 -5.98 -23.91
CA VAL A 403 -35.17 -4.84 -23.57
C VAL A 403 -34.59 -3.55 -24.12
N ILE A 404 -33.30 -3.27 -23.91
CA ILE A 404 -32.64 -2.06 -24.40
C ILE A 404 -32.61 -2.06 -25.94
N TRP A 405 -32.27 -3.18 -26.57
CA TRP A 405 -32.25 -3.27 -28.03
C TRP A 405 -33.63 -3.04 -28.65
N ASN A 406 -34.69 -3.60 -28.06
CA ASN A 406 -36.07 -3.38 -28.50
C ASN A 406 -36.53 -1.93 -28.25
N ARG A 407 -36.23 -1.38 -27.07
CA ARG A 407 -36.51 0.03 -26.71
C ARG A 407 -35.89 0.98 -27.73
N ASP A 408 -34.63 0.73 -28.09
CA ASP A 408 -33.84 1.54 -29.03
C ASP A 408 -34.10 1.13 -30.50
N ARG A 409 -35.05 0.22 -30.74
CA ARG A 409 -35.49 -0.29 -32.04
C ARG A 409 -34.36 -0.90 -32.89
N GLY A 410 -33.29 -1.35 -32.24
CA GLY A 410 -32.08 -1.82 -32.90
C GLY A 410 -31.25 -0.73 -33.58
N LEU A 411 -31.51 0.56 -33.30
CA LEU A 411 -30.80 1.69 -33.89
C LEU A 411 -29.73 2.23 -32.94
N CYS A 412 -28.61 2.69 -33.50
CA CYS A 412 -27.56 3.35 -32.74
C CYS A 412 -28.04 4.71 -32.24
N GLN A 413 -27.97 4.96 -30.93
CA GLN A 413 -28.43 6.21 -30.33
C GLN A 413 -27.40 7.35 -30.40
N ASN A 414 -26.22 7.13 -31.00
CA ASN A 414 -25.27 8.21 -31.23
C ASN A 414 -25.79 9.15 -32.35
N PRO A 415 -26.07 10.44 -32.07
CA PRO A 415 -26.59 11.39 -33.06
C PRO A 415 -25.60 11.67 -34.21
N THR A 416 -24.31 11.40 -34.01
CA THR A 416 -23.26 11.57 -35.02
C THR A 416 -22.91 10.27 -35.74
N CYS A 417 -23.73 9.22 -35.59
CA CYS A 417 -23.51 7.94 -36.25
C CYS A 417 -23.49 8.11 -37.78
N SER A 418 -22.51 7.49 -38.44
CA SER A 418 -22.38 7.47 -39.90
C SER A 418 -23.52 6.71 -40.60
N ARG A 419 -24.25 5.86 -39.84
CA ARG A 419 -25.35 5.01 -40.31
C ARG A 419 -26.51 5.02 -39.32
N PRO A 420 -27.25 6.15 -39.19
CA PRO A 420 -28.29 6.30 -38.16
C PRO A 420 -29.51 5.39 -38.39
N ASP A 421 -29.86 5.12 -39.65
CA ASP A 421 -31.02 4.30 -40.02
C ASP A 421 -30.71 2.80 -40.14
N HIS A 422 -29.45 2.41 -39.91
CA HIS A 422 -29.05 1.01 -39.99
C HIS A 422 -29.37 0.26 -38.70
N ARG A 423 -30.20 -0.78 -38.80
CA ARG A 423 -30.52 -1.65 -37.67
C ARG A 423 -29.35 -2.57 -37.34
N VAL A 424 -28.79 -2.41 -36.15
CA VAL A 424 -27.73 -3.27 -35.60
C VAL A 424 -28.35 -4.61 -35.19
N ALA A 425 -27.76 -5.71 -35.66
CA ALA A 425 -28.18 -7.05 -35.25
C ALA A 425 -28.03 -7.24 -33.73
N PHE A 426 -28.97 -7.92 -33.08
CA PHE A 426 -28.96 -8.13 -31.62
C PHE A 426 -27.65 -8.74 -31.11
N ARG A 427 -27.04 -9.65 -31.89
CA ARG A 427 -25.75 -10.27 -31.56
C ARG A 427 -24.60 -9.27 -31.50
N ASP A 428 -24.61 -8.26 -32.36
CA ASP A 428 -23.55 -7.26 -32.53
C ASP A 428 -23.86 -5.95 -31.78
N ALA A 429 -25.06 -5.87 -31.19
CA ALA A 429 -25.53 -4.76 -30.39
C ALA A 429 -24.68 -4.61 -29.12
N THR A 430 -24.06 -3.44 -28.98
CA THR A 430 -23.30 -3.07 -27.77
C THR A 430 -24.12 -2.10 -26.94
N ILE A 431 -24.28 -2.41 -25.66
CA ILE A 431 -24.96 -1.52 -24.71
C ILE A 431 -23.92 -0.66 -24.02
N HIS A 432 -24.03 0.65 -24.17
CA HIS A 432 -23.17 1.64 -23.53
C HIS A 432 -23.83 2.15 -22.26
N HIS A 433 -23.06 2.21 -21.16
CA HIS A 433 -23.49 2.88 -19.94
C HIS A 433 -23.46 4.40 -20.12
N ILE A 434 -24.58 5.08 -19.89
CA ILE A 434 -24.69 6.54 -20.02
C ILE A 434 -23.81 7.24 -19.00
N VAL A 435 -23.95 6.89 -17.73
CA VAL A 435 -22.95 7.13 -16.70
C VAL A 435 -22.06 5.90 -16.66
N GLU A 436 -20.76 6.06 -16.89
CA GLU A 436 -19.86 4.91 -16.94
C GLU A 436 -19.86 4.13 -15.63
N HIS A 437 -19.75 2.81 -15.75
CA HIS A 437 -19.62 1.91 -14.61
C HIS A 437 -18.45 2.28 -13.66
N THR A 438 -17.32 2.71 -14.23
CA THR A 438 -16.15 3.19 -13.49
C THR A 438 -16.38 4.50 -12.73
N ALA A 439 -17.37 5.28 -13.14
CA ALA A 439 -17.83 6.51 -12.49
C ALA A 439 -19.06 6.28 -11.60
N GLY A 440 -19.41 5.02 -11.30
CA GLY A 440 -20.53 4.68 -10.43
C GLY A 440 -21.87 4.53 -11.12
N GLY A 441 -21.89 4.45 -12.45
CA GLY A 441 -23.09 4.13 -13.18
C GLY A 441 -23.56 2.71 -12.94
N GLU A 442 -24.79 2.55 -12.46
CA GLU A 442 -25.43 1.25 -12.28
C GLU A 442 -25.79 0.63 -13.64
N THR A 443 -25.66 -0.68 -13.75
CA THR A 443 -26.13 -1.50 -14.87
C THR A 443 -27.64 -1.67 -14.72
N THR A 444 -28.35 -0.65 -15.19
CA THR A 444 -29.82 -0.64 -15.22
C THR A 444 -30.30 -0.23 -16.61
N LEU A 445 -31.53 -0.62 -16.94
CA LEU A 445 -32.16 -0.24 -18.21
C LEU A 445 -32.13 1.28 -18.48
N LYS A 446 -32.20 2.11 -17.42
CA LYS A 446 -32.16 3.58 -17.54
C LYS A 446 -30.77 4.14 -17.78
N ASN A 447 -29.73 3.38 -17.46
CA ASN A 447 -28.35 3.77 -17.68
C ASN A 447 -27.72 3.08 -18.91
N GLY A 448 -28.47 2.28 -19.67
CA GLY A 448 -27.97 1.60 -20.87
C GLY A 448 -28.60 2.16 -22.15
N VAL A 449 -27.79 2.40 -23.18
CA VAL A 449 -28.23 2.77 -24.55
C VAL A 449 -27.52 1.93 -25.61
N LEU A 450 -28.23 1.63 -26.70
CA LEU A 450 -27.71 0.88 -27.82
C LEU A 450 -26.78 1.75 -28.67
N ILE A 451 -25.53 1.31 -28.80
CA ILE A 451 -24.51 1.94 -29.65
C ILE A 451 -23.94 0.89 -30.60
N CYS A 452 -23.77 1.24 -31.88
CA CYS A 452 -23.15 0.34 -32.85
C CYS A 452 -21.65 0.13 -32.55
N PRO A 453 -21.05 -0.99 -32.96
CA PRO A 453 -19.63 -1.28 -32.69
C PRO A 453 -18.67 -0.17 -33.14
N GLU A 454 -18.94 0.45 -34.30
CA GLU A 454 -18.12 1.54 -34.85
C GLU A 454 -18.13 2.79 -33.95
N CYS A 455 -19.29 3.18 -33.44
CA CYS A 455 -19.43 4.32 -32.53
C CYS A 455 -18.89 4.01 -31.13
N HIS A 456 -19.05 2.78 -30.66
CA HIS A 456 -18.59 2.36 -29.34
C HIS A 456 -17.06 2.34 -29.21
N ALA A 457 -16.33 2.30 -30.33
CA ALA A 457 -14.87 2.44 -30.36
C ALA A 457 -14.39 3.81 -29.83
N ASN A 458 -15.18 4.88 -30.00
CA ASN A 458 -14.86 6.23 -29.53
C ASN A 458 -15.56 6.55 -28.21
N ARG A 459 -15.14 5.91 -27.11
CA ARG A 459 -15.75 6.10 -25.79
C ARG A 459 -15.68 7.54 -25.28
N ALA A 460 -14.58 8.25 -25.52
CA ALA A 460 -14.43 9.64 -25.13
C ALA A 460 -15.45 10.56 -25.83
N GLY A 461 -15.75 10.30 -27.10
CA GLY A 461 -16.82 10.99 -27.82
C GLY A 461 -18.21 10.72 -27.25
N LEU A 462 -18.48 9.49 -26.81
CA LEU A 462 -19.76 9.11 -26.20
C LEU A 462 -19.95 9.73 -24.81
N GLN A 463 -18.90 9.85 -24.00
CA GLN A 463 -18.98 10.54 -22.70
C GLN A 463 -19.43 12.00 -22.84
N ASN A 464 -18.98 12.71 -23.88
CA ASN A 464 -19.44 14.07 -24.17
C ASN A 464 -20.93 14.14 -24.53
N LEU A 465 -21.55 13.01 -24.90
CA LEU A 465 -22.97 12.87 -25.22
C LEU A 465 -23.81 12.37 -24.05
N THR A 466 -23.25 12.27 -22.83
CA THR A 466 -23.96 11.79 -21.64
C THR A 466 -25.31 12.51 -21.44
N GLN A 467 -25.31 13.85 -21.51
CA GLN A 467 -26.55 14.63 -21.36
C GLN A 467 -27.57 14.30 -22.45
N HIS A 468 -27.12 14.12 -23.70
CA HIS A 468 -27.99 13.74 -24.81
C HIS A 468 -28.65 12.39 -24.56
N PHE A 469 -27.90 11.39 -24.06
CA PHE A 469 -28.47 10.09 -23.73
C PHE A 469 -29.40 10.14 -22.53
N GLN A 470 -29.09 10.95 -21.50
CA GLN A 470 -30.00 11.18 -20.38
C GLN A 470 -31.31 11.81 -20.84
N ASP A 471 -31.25 12.81 -21.71
CA ASP A 471 -32.44 13.46 -22.29
C ASP A 471 -33.23 12.47 -23.16
N TYR A 472 -32.55 11.63 -23.94
CA TYR A 472 -33.19 10.56 -24.73
C TYR A 472 -33.96 9.59 -23.82
N ILE A 473 -33.30 9.04 -22.80
CA ILE A 473 -33.94 8.16 -21.82
C ILE A 473 -35.09 8.87 -21.13
N ALA A 474 -34.89 10.11 -20.69
CA ALA A 474 -35.93 10.90 -20.05
C ALA A 474 -37.15 11.07 -20.97
N ARG A 475 -36.97 11.33 -22.27
CA ARG A 475 -38.07 11.38 -23.26
C ARG A 475 -38.79 10.05 -23.40
N ILE A 476 -38.06 8.93 -23.55
CA ILE A 476 -38.67 7.59 -23.66
C ILE A 476 -39.53 7.28 -22.43
N TYR A 477 -39.07 7.63 -21.24
CA TYR A 477 -39.82 7.40 -19.99
C TYR A 477 -40.80 8.53 -19.62
N ALA A 478 -40.75 9.70 -20.28
CA ALA A 478 -41.70 10.80 -20.10
C ALA A 478 -42.87 10.76 -21.10
N ASP A 479 -42.62 10.30 -22.35
CA ASP A 479 -43.65 10.02 -23.35
C ASP A 479 -44.49 8.78 -22.99
N ALA A 480 -44.05 8.02 -21.99
CA ALA A 480 -44.91 7.11 -21.25
C ALA A 480 -45.95 7.93 -20.45
N ARG A 481 -46.98 8.45 -21.15
CA ARG A 481 -48.29 8.59 -20.51
C ARG A 481 -48.57 7.26 -19.83
N VAL A 482 -48.94 7.33 -18.55
CA VAL A 482 -49.57 6.23 -17.83
C VAL A 482 -50.55 5.55 -18.79
N PRO A 483 -50.45 4.24 -19.05
CA PRO A 483 -51.61 3.50 -19.51
C PRO A 483 -52.58 3.44 -18.33
N THR A 484 -53.40 4.47 -18.16
CA THR A 484 -54.70 4.33 -17.52
C THR A 484 -55.61 3.77 -18.59
N GLY A 485 -55.94 2.48 -18.49
CA GLY A 485 -57.07 1.85 -19.17
C GLY A 485 -56.80 1.32 -20.58
N ASP A 486 -56.89 0.00 -20.70
CA ASP A 486 -57.47 -0.72 -21.83
C ASP A 486 -56.65 -0.92 -23.11
N LEU A 487 -55.55 -1.70 -22.99
CA LEU A 487 -55.23 -2.77 -23.96
C LEU A 487 -54.58 -3.97 -23.27
N PHE A 488 -55.19 -4.40 -22.16
CA PHE A 488 -55.39 -5.80 -21.84
C PHE A 488 -56.82 -5.88 -21.33
N ALA A 489 -57.69 -6.50 -22.14
CA ALA A 489 -59.01 -6.90 -21.67
C ALA A 489 -58.82 -7.87 -20.50
N ASP A 490 -59.45 -7.54 -19.38
CA ASP A 490 -59.78 -8.39 -18.24
C ASP A 490 -58.82 -9.55 -17.94
N GLU A 491 -57.78 -9.26 -17.18
CA GLU A 491 -57.59 -10.03 -15.95
C GLU A 491 -57.59 -9.06 -14.78
N GLN A 492 -58.77 -8.95 -14.16
CA GLN A 492 -58.91 -8.48 -12.80
C GLN A 492 -57.85 -9.18 -11.94
N TYR A 493 -56.78 -8.46 -11.58
CA TYR A 493 -56.06 -8.80 -10.36
C TYR A 493 -57.00 -8.43 -9.22
N GLY A 494 -57.93 -9.35 -8.94
CA GLY A 494 -58.67 -9.34 -7.70
C GLY A 494 -57.67 -9.15 -6.59
N GLU A 495 -58.07 -8.37 -5.58
CA GLU A 495 -57.64 -8.68 -4.23
C GLU A 495 -57.68 -10.21 -4.13
N SER A 496 -56.52 -10.86 -4.05
CA SER A 496 -56.52 -12.21 -3.53
C SER A 496 -56.93 -12.01 -2.08
N GLN A 497 -58.25 -12.05 -1.86
CA GLN A 497 -58.77 -12.69 -0.68
C GLN A 497 -57.89 -13.90 -0.47
N GLU A 498 -57.34 -14.02 0.74
CA GLU A 498 -56.80 -15.28 1.21
C GLU A 498 -57.73 -16.37 0.68
N GLU A 499 -57.26 -17.12 -0.31
CA GLU A 499 -57.98 -18.27 -0.80
C GLU A 499 -58.01 -19.24 0.37
N ARG A 500 -59.10 -19.16 1.13
CA ARG A 500 -59.68 -20.31 1.80
C ARG A 500 -60.18 -21.26 0.72
N ASN A 501 -59.28 -21.78 -0.11
CA ASN A 501 -59.55 -22.85 -1.06
C ASN A 501 -58.55 -23.96 -0.80
N GLY A 502 -59.06 -25.05 -0.22
CA GLY A 502 -58.34 -26.30 -0.01
C GLY A 502 -58.02 -26.98 -1.34
N GLY A 503 -56.94 -26.54 -1.98
CA GLY A 503 -56.31 -27.19 -3.13
C GLY A 503 -54.96 -27.77 -2.72
N ARG A 504 -55.00 -29.05 -2.32
CA ARG A 504 -54.00 -30.12 -2.07
C ARG A 504 -52.47 -29.96 -2.30
N GLU A 505 -51.92 -28.80 -2.64
CA GLU A 505 -50.47 -28.55 -2.79
C GLU A 505 -49.98 -27.45 -1.86
N GLY A 506 -48.93 -27.72 -1.09
CA GLY A 506 -48.36 -26.76 -0.14
C GLY A 506 -46.85 -26.89 0.02
N ILE A 507 -46.19 -25.86 0.55
CA ILE A 507 -44.77 -25.93 0.86
C ILE A 507 -44.54 -26.95 1.98
N LYS A 508 -43.57 -27.85 1.76
CA LYS A 508 -43.03 -28.77 2.76
C LYS A 508 -41.57 -28.42 3.02
N VAL A 509 -41.23 -28.31 4.29
CA VAL A 509 -39.85 -28.09 4.75
C VAL A 509 -39.42 -29.29 5.58
N VAL A 510 -38.26 -29.87 5.28
CA VAL A 510 -37.64 -30.91 6.10
C VAL A 510 -36.34 -30.36 6.66
N ILE A 511 -36.16 -30.47 7.98
CA ILE A 511 -34.96 -30.05 8.70
C ILE A 511 -34.30 -31.29 9.29
N ASP A 512 -33.09 -31.59 8.84
CA ASP A 512 -32.20 -32.56 9.48
C ASP A 512 -31.40 -31.83 10.56
N TRP A 513 -31.86 -31.93 11.80
CA TRP A 513 -31.17 -31.33 12.95
C TRP A 513 -29.86 -32.05 13.28
N GLY A 514 -29.74 -33.35 12.96
CA GLY A 514 -28.50 -34.10 13.16
C GLY A 514 -27.38 -33.59 12.26
N ALA A 515 -27.72 -33.21 11.01
CA ALA A 515 -26.79 -32.54 10.10
C ALA A 515 -26.34 -31.15 10.62
N LEU A 516 -27.11 -30.52 11.51
CA LEU A 516 -26.79 -29.23 12.14
C LEU A 516 -26.10 -29.41 13.51
N ASP A 517 -25.62 -30.62 13.83
CA ASP A 517 -25.02 -30.99 15.12
C ASP A 517 -25.93 -30.69 16.32
N ILE A 518 -27.25 -30.82 16.13
CA ILE A 518 -28.26 -30.63 17.16
C ILE A 518 -28.96 -31.96 17.40
N ASP A 519 -28.89 -32.47 18.65
CA ASP A 519 -29.51 -33.72 19.08
C ASP A 519 -31.05 -33.63 19.11
N ARG A 520 -31.67 -33.65 17.92
CA ARG A 520 -33.11 -33.66 17.68
C ARG A 520 -33.43 -34.54 16.47
N PRO A 521 -34.58 -35.24 16.47
CA PRO A 521 -35.00 -36.02 15.31
C PRO A 521 -35.33 -35.10 14.12
N GLU A 522 -35.18 -35.59 12.90
CA GLU A 522 -35.60 -34.90 11.67
C GLU A 522 -37.02 -34.35 11.81
N GLN A 523 -37.22 -33.09 11.44
CA GLN A 523 -38.48 -32.39 11.62
C GLN A 523 -39.07 -31.94 10.28
N ILE A 524 -40.28 -32.40 10.00
CA ILE A 524 -41.05 -31.99 8.82
C ILE A 524 -42.06 -30.92 9.23
N ILE A 525 -42.02 -29.76 8.55
CA ILE A 525 -42.92 -28.64 8.76
C ILE A 525 -43.85 -28.51 7.56
N ARG A 526 -45.15 -28.59 7.84
CA ARG A 526 -46.25 -28.33 6.91
C ARG A 526 -47.40 -27.72 7.69
N LYS A 527 -47.85 -26.53 7.29
CA LYS A 527 -49.02 -25.85 7.88
C LYS A 527 -50.10 -25.67 6.82
N ASN A 528 -51.25 -25.13 7.23
CA ASN A 528 -52.43 -24.95 6.39
C ASN A 528 -52.19 -24.00 5.20
N ASN A 529 -51.21 -23.10 5.29
CA ASN A 529 -50.78 -22.26 4.18
C ASN A 529 -49.25 -22.09 4.18
N ASP A 530 -48.74 -21.62 3.05
CA ASP A 530 -47.30 -21.47 2.81
C ASP A 530 -46.66 -20.44 3.76
N THR A 531 -47.37 -19.35 4.06
CA THR A 531 -46.86 -18.28 4.93
C THR A 531 -46.66 -18.80 6.35
N ASP A 532 -47.63 -19.55 6.89
CA ASP A 532 -47.55 -20.15 8.23
C ASP A 532 -46.46 -21.22 8.30
N THR A 533 -46.25 -21.98 7.21
CA THR A 533 -45.16 -22.97 7.13
C THR A 533 -43.81 -22.27 7.24
N ILE A 534 -43.62 -21.14 6.56
CA ILE A 534 -42.39 -20.34 6.62
C ILE A 534 -42.24 -19.66 7.97
N VAL A 535 -43.32 -19.13 8.56
CA VAL A 535 -43.28 -18.51 9.89
C VAL A 535 -42.87 -19.53 10.97
N GLU A 536 -43.37 -20.76 10.89
CA GLU A 536 -42.97 -21.83 11.82
C GLU A 536 -41.48 -22.21 11.65
N LEU A 537 -41.00 -22.28 10.40
CA LEU A 537 -39.58 -22.49 10.11
C LEU A 537 -38.70 -21.38 10.72
N LEU A 538 -39.03 -20.12 10.46
CA LEU A 538 -38.29 -18.97 10.97
C LEU A 538 -38.30 -18.94 12.51
N LYS A 539 -39.44 -19.27 13.12
CA LYS A 539 -39.54 -19.40 14.57
C LYS A 539 -38.56 -20.46 15.10
N LEU A 540 -38.52 -21.65 14.50
CA LEU A 540 -37.62 -22.73 14.94
C LEU A 540 -36.14 -22.34 14.81
N LEU A 541 -35.77 -21.61 13.74
CA LEU A 541 -34.42 -21.11 13.55
C LEU A 541 -34.05 -20.05 14.59
N LEU A 542 -34.94 -19.09 14.85
CA LEU A 542 -34.75 -18.06 15.88
C LEU A 542 -34.68 -18.67 17.28
N ASP A 543 -35.52 -19.64 17.58
CA ASP A 543 -35.54 -20.33 18.88
C ASP A 543 -34.29 -21.19 19.10
N THR A 544 -33.72 -21.74 18.04
CA THR A 544 -32.57 -22.64 18.13
C THR A 544 -31.25 -21.87 18.13
N PHE A 545 -31.06 -20.94 17.19
CA PHE A 545 -29.80 -20.23 16.98
C PHE A 545 -29.76 -18.83 17.58
N LYS A 546 -30.86 -18.34 18.17
CA LYS A 546 -30.95 -17.09 18.95
C LYS A 546 -30.43 -15.87 18.17
N LYS A 547 -29.66 -15.00 18.84
CA LYS A 547 -29.25 -13.68 18.35
C LYS A 547 -28.46 -13.74 17.02
N PRO A 548 -27.47 -14.62 16.82
CA PRO A 548 -26.77 -14.73 15.53
C PRO A 548 -27.68 -14.94 14.33
N MET A 549 -28.73 -15.76 14.48
CA MET A 549 -29.71 -16.00 13.42
C MET A 549 -30.68 -14.84 13.26
N ARG A 550 -31.06 -14.21 14.38
CA ARG A 550 -31.90 -13.00 14.37
C ARG A 550 -31.27 -11.88 13.54
N ASP A 551 -29.99 -11.59 13.79
CA ASP A 551 -29.28 -10.50 13.13
C ASP A 551 -29.18 -10.77 11.61
N GLN A 552 -28.85 -12.01 11.20
CA GLN A 552 -28.81 -12.39 9.79
C GLN A 552 -30.17 -12.30 9.08
N LEU A 553 -31.25 -12.76 9.72
CA LEU A 553 -32.61 -12.72 9.12
C LEU A 553 -33.20 -11.30 9.05
N MET A 554 -32.64 -10.34 9.80
CA MET A 554 -32.99 -8.91 9.71
C MET A 554 -32.20 -8.17 8.62
N GLU A 555 -31.07 -8.73 8.17
CA GLU A 555 -30.24 -8.14 7.11
C GLU A 555 -30.53 -8.74 5.72
N MET A 556 -30.91 -10.02 5.66
CA MET A 556 -31.12 -10.73 4.41
C MET A 556 -32.61 -10.89 4.05
N PRO A 557 -33.00 -10.70 2.79
CA PRO A 557 -34.38 -10.91 2.37
C PRO A 557 -34.77 -12.38 2.42
N ILE A 558 -35.82 -12.71 3.18
CA ILE A 558 -36.30 -14.09 3.32
C ILE A 558 -37.04 -14.54 2.06
N VAL A 559 -38.03 -13.74 1.66
CA VAL A 559 -38.74 -13.89 0.38
C VAL A 559 -38.62 -12.58 -0.35
N ARG A 560 -39.25 -11.52 0.15
CA ARG A 560 -39.19 -10.20 -0.50
C ARG A 560 -38.43 -9.17 0.31
N PHE A 561 -38.55 -9.25 1.63
CA PHE A 561 -37.95 -8.32 2.58
C PHE A 561 -37.27 -9.11 3.70
N PRO A 562 -36.28 -8.53 4.38
CA PRO A 562 -35.78 -9.05 5.64
C PRO A 562 -36.86 -9.02 6.73
N LEU A 563 -36.62 -9.70 7.85
CA LEU A 563 -37.47 -9.55 9.02
C LEU A 563 -37.37 -8.14 9.58
N SER A 564 -38.50 -7.57 9.97
CA SER A 564 -38.56 -6.18 10.46
C SER A 564 -39.35 -6.07 11.76
N THR A 565 -38.92 -5.15 12.62
CA THR A 565 -39.67 -4.69 13.80
C THR A 565 -40.62 -3.52 13.47
N ASN A 566 -40.50 -2.92 12.29
CA ASN A 566 -41.33 -1.81 11.80
C ASN A 566 -41.95 -2.13 10.42
N PRO A 567 -42.91 -3.06 10.36
CA PRO A 567 -43.43 -3.58 9.09
C PRO A 567 -44.18 -2.54 8.24
N THR A 568 -44.71 -1.47 8.85
CA THR A 568 -45.49 -0.44 8.16
C THR A 568 -44.61 0.47 7.28
N SER A 569 -43.35 0.71 7.65
CA SER A 569 -42.39 1.41 6.79
C SER A 569 -41.64 0.48 5.87
N ASP A 570 -41.31 -0.72 6.35
CA ASP A 570 -40.31 -1.57 5.71
C ASP A 570 -40.94 -2.48 4.66
N PHE A 571 -42.20 -2.89 4.84
CA PHE A 571 -42.93 -3.73 3.89
C PHE A 571 -43.82 -2.89 2.97
N MET A 572 -43.29 -1.83 2.40
CA MET A 572 -44.07 -0.91 1.56
C MET A 572 -44.20 -1.37 0.11
N ASN A 573 -45.43 -1.42 -0.40
CA ASN A 573 -45.70 -1.45 -1.83
C ASN A 573 -45.55 -0.03 -2.39
N ARG A 574 -44.37 0.27 -2.93
CA ARG A 574 -44.07 1.60 -3.51
C ARG A 574 -44.95 1.97 -4.70
N ALA A 575 -45.55 1.00 -5.40
CA ALA A 575 -46.44 1.27 -6.53
C ALA A 575 -47.86 1.69 -6.09
N GLN A 576 -48.34 1.16 -4.97
CA GLN A 576 -49.69 1.44 -4.42
C GLN A 576 -49.67 2.38 -3.20
N ASN A 577 -48.47 2.77 -2.75
CA ASN A 577 -48.21 3.54 -1.53
C ASN A 577 -48.94 3.00 -0.29
N LYS A 578 -49.00 1.66 -0.17
CA LYS A 578 -49.62 0.95 0.96
C LYS A 578 -48.70 -0.17 1.45
N PRO A 579 -48.67 -0.50 2.76
CA PRO A 579 -47.90 -1.62 3.25
C PRO A 579 -48.49 -2.96 2.78
N TYR A 580 -47.63 -3.92 2.49
CA TYR A 580 -48.00 -5.32 2.29
C TYR A 580 -48.51 -5.93 3.59
N SER A 581 -49.33 -6.98 3.48
CA SER A 581 -49.71 -7.80 4.63
C SER A 581 -48.48 -8.50 5.24
N TYR A 582 -48.49 -8.62 6.56
CA TYR A 582 -47.39 -9.22 7.31
C TYR A 582 -47.92 -10.09 8.45
N THR A 583 -47.15 -11.10 8.82
CA THR A 583 -47.43 -12.02 9.92
C THR A 583 -46.36 -11.87 10.98
N LYS A 584 -46.77 -11.71 12.25
CA LYS A 584 -45.83 -11.66 13.38
C LYS A 584 -45.30 -13.05 13.69
N ILE A 585 -44.00 -13.19 13.88
CA ILE A 585 -43.38 -14.46 14.27
C ILE A 585 -43.64 -14.70 15.77
N PRO A 586 -44.32 -15.80 16.15
CA PRO A 586 -44.63 -16.08 17.55
C PRO A 586 -43.35 -16.16 18.40
N GLY A 587 -43.34 -15.48 19.56
CA GLY A 587 -42.19 -15.47 20.46
C GLY A 587 -41.11 -14.43 20.14
N SER A 588 -41.27 -13.60 19.09
CA SER A 588 -40.36 -12.50 18.78
C SER A 588 -41.09 -11.17 18.51
N ASP A 589 -40.32 -10.09 18.40
CA ASP A 589 -40.76 -8.77 17.95
C ASP A 589 -40.74 -8.60 16.42
N LEU A 590 -40.39 -9.67 15.69
CA LEU A 590 -40.18 -9.63 14.25
C LEU A 590 -41.43 -9.98 13.46
N CYS A 591 -41.58 -9.32 12.32
CA CYS A 591 -42.65 -9.52 11.35
C CYS A 591 -42.08 -10.04 10.02
N PHE A 592 -42.85 -10.91 9.36
CA PHE A 592 -42.52 -11.51 8.07
C PHE A 592 -43.55 -11.10 7.02
N CYS A 593 -43.08 -10.73 5.82
CA CYS A 593 -43.92 -10.42 4.66
C CYS A 593 -43.96 -11.61 3.70
N GLY A 594 -45.08 -12.33 3.68
CA GLY A 594 -45.28 -13.54 2.87
C GLY A 594 -45.76 -13.29 1.44
N HIS A 595 -45.74 -12.05 0.95
CA HIS A 595 -46.37 -11.67 -0.33
C HIS A 595 -45.48 -12.01 -1.55
N SER A 596 -45.58 -13.25 -2.03
CA SER A 596 -44.92 -13.75 -3.24
C SER A 596 -45.61 -15.03 -3.72
N GLN A 597 -45.42 -15.41 -4.99
CA GLN A 597 -45.92 -16.68 -5.52
C GLN A 597 -45.20 -17.87 -4.88
N ARG A 598 -45.87 -19.03 -4.78
CA ARG A 598 -45.33 -20.24 -4.12
C ARG A 598 -43.98 -20.70 -4.68
N SER A 599 -43.84 -20.74 -6.01
CA SER A 599 -42.58 -21.09 -6.68
C SER A 599 -41.43 -20.17 -6.30
N GLN A 600 -41.69 -18.85 -6.27
CA GLN A 600 -40.73 -17.84 -5.86
C GLN A 600 -40.35 -17.93 -4.38
N LYS A 601 -41.31 -18.28 -3.49
CA LYS A 601 -41.02 -18.54 -2.07
C LYS A 601 -40.00 -19.66 -1.92
N VAL A 602 -40.19 -20.78 -2.61
CA VAL A 602 -39.29 -21.94 -2.54
C VAL A 602 -37.89 -21.60 -3.05
N GLU A 603 -37.78 -20.96 -4.21
CA GLU A 603 -36.50 -20.57 -4.80
C GLU A 603 -35.71 -19.63 -3.88
N ARG A 604 -36.38 -18.61 -3.34
CA ARG A 604 -35.73 -17.61 -2.48
C ARG A 604 -35.34 -18.16 -1.11
N LEU A 605 -36.12 -19.09 -0.55
CA LEU A 605 -35.72 -19.80 0.68
C LEU A 605 -34.48 -20.66 0.45
N LYS A 606 -34.37 -21.38 -0.68
CA LYS A 606 -33.15 -22.12 -1.03
C LYS A 606 -31.94 -21.19 -1.12
N ALA A 607 -32.10 -20.04 -1.79
CA ALA A 607 -31.04 -19.04 -1.90
C ALA A 607 -30.66 -18.40 -0.56
N LEU A 608 -31.62 -18.24 0.37
CA LEU A 608 -31.36 -17.78 1.73
C LEU A 608 -30.49 -18.78 2.48
N PHE A 609 -30.84 -20.06 2.49
CA PHE A 609 -30.10 -21.09 3.24
C PHE A 609 -28.67 -21.30 2.75
N ALA A 610 -28.41 -21.10 1.45
CA ALA A 610 -27.05 -21.11 0.90
C ALA A 610 -26.18 -19.94 1.39
N ARG A 611 -26.76 -18.92 2.05
CA ARG A 611 -26.08 -17.71 2.51
C ARG A 611 -26.07 -17.53 4.02
N LEU A 612 -26.90 -18.28 4.74
CA LEU A 612 -26.93 -18.25 6.20
C LEU A 612 -25.72 -19.00 6.76
N THR A 613 -25.24 -18.55 7.91
CA THR A 613 -24.17 -19.21 8.67
C THR A 613 -24.66 -19.60 10.05
N LEU A 614 -24.09 -20.68 10.58
CA LEU A 614 -24.31 -21.14 11.94
C LEU A 614 -23.63 -20.20 12.95
N PRO A 615 -24.02 -20.23 14.24
CA PRO A 615 -23.46 -19.34 15.26
C PRO A 615 -21.93 -19.42 15.44
N ASP A 616 -21.31 -20.53 15.04
CA ASP A 616 -19.86 -20.73 15.06
C ASP A 616 -19.15 -20.19 13.79
N GLY A 617 -19.92 -19.65 12.84
CA GLY A 617 -19.43 -19.08 11.58
C GLY A 617 -19.32 -20.10 10.44
N SER A 618 -19.67 -21.37 10.67
CA SER A 618 -19.70 -22.39 9.61
C SER A 618 -20.91 -22.23 8.68
N GLU A 619 -20.81 -22.73 7.45
CA GLU A 619 -21.92 -22.75 6.49
C GLU A 619 -22.96 -23.83 6.85
N PHE A 620 -24.22 -23.62 6.48
CA PHE A 620 -25.25 -24.65 6.61
C PHE A 620 -24.90 -25.86 5.72
N PRO A 621 -24.79 -27.09 6.25
CA PRO A 621 -24.44 -28.26 5.45
C PRO A 621 -25.44 -28.54 4.32
N ASP A 622 -24.96 -29.01 3.18
CA ASP A 622 -25.80 -29.27 2.01
C ASP A 622 -26.94 -30.25 2.36
N GLY A 623 -28.17 -29.85 2.04
CA GLY A 623 -29.37 -30.67 2.27
C GLY A 623 -29.89 -30.70 3.71
N CYS A 624 -29.28 -29.99 4.66
CA CYS A 624 -29.77 -29.94 6.05
C CYS A 624 -31.17 -29.32 6.19
N ILE A 625 -31.54 -28.40 5.29
CA ILE A 625 -32.89 -27.86 5.17
C ILE A 625 -33.33 -27.98 3.72
N THR A 626 -34.35 -28.81 3.47
CA THR A 626 -34.92 -28.98 2.13
C THR A 626 -36.30 -28.35 2.05
N VAL A 627 -36.52 -27.53 1.02
CA VAL A 627 -37.79 -26.87 0.74
C VAL A 627 -38.33 -27.37 -0.59
N SER A 628 -39.55 -27.91 -0.58
CA SER A 628 -40.21 -28.49 -1.76
C SER A 628 -41.70 -28.14 -1.81
N VAL A 629 -42.30 -28.30 -2.99
CA VAL A 629 -43.76 -28.26 -3.16
C VAL A 629 -44.24 -29.69 -3.29
N GLU A 630 -45.18 -30.12 -2.46
CA GLU A 630 -45.71 -31.48 -2.46
C GLU A 630 -47.23 -31.47 -2.62
N SER A 631 -47.76 -32.30 -3.52
CA SER A 631 -49.18 -32.61 -3.67
C SER A 631 -49.59 -33.66 -2.64
N GLU A 632 -50.74 -33.50 -1.97
CA GLU A 632 -51.35 -34.58 -1.19
C GLU A 632 -51.68 -35.75 -2.13
N SER A 633 -50.96 -36.85 -1.97
CA SER A 633 -51.31 -38.18 -2.51
C SER A 633 -52.44 -38.81 -1.73
#